data_AF-A0A9P6YP61-F1
#
_entry.id   AF-A0A9P6YP61-F1
#
_cell.length_a   1.000
_cell.length_b   1.000
_cell.length_c   1.000
_cell.angle_alpha   90.00
_cell.angle_beta   90.00
_cell.angle_gamma   90.00
#
_symmetry.space_group_name_H-M   'P 1'
#
loop_
_entity.id
_entity.type
_entity.pdbx_description
1 polymer ?
#
loop_
_entity_poly.entity_id
_entity_poly.type
_entity_poly.pdbx_seq_one_letter_code
_entity_poly.pdbx_strand_id
1 'polypeptide(L)' 'MLNSGSPKHKLYFKVIDKDITDSDKIGSGHLDLTNVFKGQAVDTWAKLPAKLGLSSHGEVHLVAEFVAQ' A
#
# COMPACT_ATOMS: atom_id res chain seq x y z
N MET A 1 17.85 -19.16 12.73
CA MET A 1 18.00 -17.70 12.86
C MET A 1 16.64 -17.09 12.61
N LEU A 2 16.00 -16.51 13.63
CA LEU A 2 14.80 -15.71 13.43
C LEU A 2 15.27 -14.46 12.66
N ASN A 3 14.89 -14.32 11.39
CA ASN A 3 15.06 -13.05 10.70
C ASN A 3 14.28 -12.02 11.52
N SER A 4 14.99 -11.16 12.24
CA SER A 4 14.39 -9.97 12.84
C SER A 4 13.64 -9.26 11.72
N GLY A 5 12.34 -9.05 11.90
CA GLY A 5 11.49 -8.42 10.90
C GLY A 5 12.18 -7.16 10.40
N SER A 6 12.26 -6.99 9.07
CA SER A 6 12.92 -5.82 8.52
C SER A 6 12.31 -4.56 9.16
N PRO A 7 13.10 -3.52 9.50
CA PRO A 7 12.59 -2.29 10.13
C PRO A 7 11.62 -1.51 9.23
N LYS A 8 11.38 -1.97 7.99
CA LYS A 8 10.46 -1.38 7.03
C LYS A 8 9.12 -2.09 7.16
N HIS A 9 8.34 -1.67 8.15
CA HIS A 9 6.94 -2.06 8.26
C HIS A 9 6.17 -1.43 7.10
N LYS A 10 6.02 -2.13 5.98
CA LYS A 10 5.34 -1.60 4.79
C LYS A 10 4.24 -2.53 4.33
N LEU A 11 3.03 -1.99 4.14
CA LEU A 11 1.96 -2.65 3.42
C LEU A 11 2.07 -2.27 1.94
N TYR A 12 2.44 -3.24 1.11
CA TYR A 12 2.46 -3.07 -0.34
C TYR A 12 1.10 -3.41 -0.94
N PHE A 13 0.60 -2.57 -1.85
CA PHE A 13 -0.69 -2.79 -2.50
C PHE A 13 -0.61 -2.55 -4.00
N LYS A 14 -1.54 -3.16 -4.73
CA LYS A 14 -1.74 -2.99 -6.16
C LYS A 14 -3.21 -2.67 -6.42
N VAL A 15 -3.47 -1.78 -7.37
CA VAL A 15 -4.82 -1.51 -7.90
C VAL A 15 -4.91 -2.20 -9.24
N ILE A 16 -5.95 -3.00 -9.42
CA ILE A 16 -6.18 -3.85 -10.58
C ILE A 16 -7.58 -3.54 -11.09
N ASP A 17 -7.69 -3.27 -12.40
CA ASP A 17 -8.96 -3.34 -13.10
C ASP A 17 -9.22 -4.81 -13.46
N LYS A 18 -10.37 -5.33 -13.06
CA LYS A 18 -10.63 -6.77 -13.16
C LYS A 18 -11.64 -7.03 -14.28
N ASP A 19 -11.17 -7.62 -15.37
CA ASP A 19 -12.05 -8.18 -16.41
C ASP A 19 -12.12 -9.72 -16.34
N ILE A 20 -13.03 -10.27 -17.15
CA ILE A 20 -13.34 -11.70 -17.23
C ILE A 20 -12.16 -12.49 -17.83
N THR A 21 -11.41 -11.89 -18.75
CA THR A 21 -10.38 -12.58 -19.56
C THR A 21 -8.96 -12.21 -19.19
N ASP A 22 -8.71 -10.94 -18.85
CA ASP A 22 -7.41 -10.46 -18.36
C ASP A 22 -7.65 -9.32 -17.35
N SER A 23 -6.70 -9.02 -16.49
CA SER A 23 -6.85 -7.94 -15.50
C SER A 23 -5.70 -6.96 -15.61
N ASP A 24 -6.03 -5.69 -15.84
CA ASP A 24 -5.05 -4.64 -16.05
C ASP A 24 -4.53 -4.07 -14.74
N LYS A 25 -3.20 -3.98 -14.60
CA LYS A 25 -2.59 -3.28 -13.46
C LYS A 25 -2.70 -1.77 -13.67
N ILE A 26 -3.61 -1.13 -12.92
CA ILE A 26 -3.72 0.34 -12.84
C ILE A 26 -2.49 0.94 -12.13
N GLY A 27 -2.08 0.38 -10.98
CA GLY A 27 -1.03 1.00 -10.18
C GLY A 27 -0.53 0.16 -9.01
N SER A 28 0.49 0.64 -8.31
CA SER A 28 0.95 0.05 -7.05
C SER A 28 1.63 1.07 -6.16
N GLY A 29 1.43 0.94 -4.86
CA GLY A 29 2.01 1.81 -3.85
C GLY A 29 2.39 1.04 -2.59
N HIS A 30 2.72 1.80 -1.55
CA HIS A 30 2.94 1.24 -0.22
C HIS A 30 2.51 2.23 0.86
N LEU A 31 2.14 1.70 2.02
CA LEU A 31 1.86 2.44 3.24
C LEU A 31 2.89 2.06 4.30
N ASP A 32 3.45 3.04 5.00
CA ASP A 32 4.32 2.82 6.15
C ASP A 32 3.47 2.52 7.40
N LEU A 33 3.70 1.36 8.00
CA LEU A 33 3.00 0.84 9.16
C LEU A 33 3.81 0.98 10.45
N THR A 34 4.96 1.66 10.43
CA THR A 34 5.84 1.78 11.60
C THR A 34 5.12 2.37 12.82
N ASN A 35 4.24 3.34 12.60
CA ASN A 35 3.44 3.94 13.67
C ASN A 35 2.18 3.13 14.00
N VAL A 36 1.66 2.38 13.03
CA VAL A 36 0.51 1.47 13.21
C VAL A 36 0.83 0.38 14.22
N PHE A 37 2.01 -0.23 14.13
CA PHE A 37 2.48 -1.19 15.12
C PHE A 37 2.76 -0.59 16.51
N LYS A 38 2.81 0.73 16.64
CA LYS A 38 2.90 1.44 17.93
C LYS A 38 1.53 1.84 18.48
N GLY A 39 0.44 1.34 17.87
CA GLY A 39 -0.93 1.60 18.29
C GLY A 39 -1.55 2.89 17.72
N GLN A 40 -0.90 3.54 16.76
CA GLN A 40 -1.45 4.74 16.11
C GLN A 40 -2.19 4.35 14.83
N ALA A 41 -3.48 4.60 14.75
CA ALA A 41 -4.21 4.46 13.50
C ALA A 41 -3.62 5.41 12.43
N VAL A 42 -3.69 4.99 11.17
CA VAL A 42 -3.36 5.82 10.01
C VAL A 42 -4.61 6.01 9.16
N ASP A 43 -4.79 7.24 8.68
CA ASP A 43 -5.81 7.66 7.73
C ASP A 43 -5.09 8.59 6.73
N THR A 44 -4.88 8.12 5.50
CA THR A 44 -4.06 8.85 4.54
C THR A 44 -4.34 8.48 3.08
N TRP A 45 -3.95 9.36 2.17
CA TRP A 45 -3.93 9.12 0.73
C TRP A 45 -2.54 8.62 0.30
N ALA A 46 -2.46 7.38 -0.14
CA ALA A 46 -1.24 6.78 -0.65
C ALA A 46 -1.15 6.94 -2.19
N LYS A 47 -0.07 7.58 -2.65
CA LYS A 47 0.15 7.85 -4.07
C LYS A 47 0.45 6.58 -4.86
N LEU A 48 -0.12 6.49 -6.06
CA LEU A 48 0.28 5.56 -7.11
C LEU A 48 1.31 6.28 -8.00
N PRO A 49 2.61 5.95 -7.90
CA PRO A 49 3.62 6.63 -8.69
C PRO A 49 3.40 6.38 -10.18
N ALA A 50 3.59 7.42 -10.99
CA ALA A 50 3.63 7.26 -12.43
C ALA A 50 4.78 6.33 -12.82
N LYS A 51 4.52 5.41 -13.74
CA LYS A 51 5.59 4.73 -14.46
C LYS A 51 6.01 5.58 -15.65
N LEU A 52 7.27 5.48 -16.06
CA LEU A 52 7.83 6.23 -17.19
C LEU A 52 6.88 6.20 -18.39
N GLY A 53 6.40 7.39 -18.80
CA GLY A 53 5.48 7.57 -19.94
C GLY A 53 4.02 7.83 -19.61
N LEU A 54 3.60 7.82 -18.34
CA LEU A 54 2.21 8.11 -17.94
C LEU A 54 2.11 9.41 -17.12
N SER A 55 1.15 10.29 -17.48
CA SER A 55 0.87 11.57 -16.80
C SER A 55 -0.16 11.46 -15.68
N SER A 56 -0.81 10.30 -15.53
CA SER A 56 -1.83 10.06 -14.51
C SER A 56 -1.21 9.62 -13.19
N HIS A 57 -1.55 10.35 -12.11
CA HIS A 57 -1.20 10.04 -10.72
C HIS A 57 -2.50 9.76 -9.96
N GLY A 58 -2.80 8.49 -9.70
CA GLY A 58 -3.90 8.12 -8.82
C GLY A 58 -3.48 8.14 -7.35
N GLU A 59 -4.43 8.31 -6.45
CA GLU A 59 -4.24 8.15 -5.01
C GLU A 59 -5.27 7.15 -4.46
N VAL A 60 -4.87 6.38 -3.45
CA VAL A 60 -5.76 5.43 -2.75
C VAL A 60 -5.89 5.89 -1.31
N HIS A 61 -7.11 6.15 -0.86
CA HIS A 61 -7.39 6.44 0.55
C HIS A 61 -7.34 5.14 1.35
N LEU A 62 -6.49 5.11 2.38
CA LEU A 62 -6.26 3.94 3.21
C LEU A 62 -6.42 4.34 4.68
N VAL A 63 -7.20 3.53 5.40
CA VAL A 63 -7.29 3.57 6.87
C VAL A 63 -6.78 2.23 7.40
N ALA A 64 -5.86 2.27 8.37
CA ALA A 64 -5.33 1.05 8.99
C ALA A 64 -5.06 1.24 10.48
N GLU A 65 -5.32 0.19 11.26
CA GLU A 65 -5.02 0.11 12.67
C GLU A 65 -4.46 -1.28 13.01
N PHE A 66 -3.70 -1.38 14.09
CA PHE A 66 -3.23 -2.67 14.60
C PHE A 66 -4.15 -3.14 15.72
N VAL A 67 -4.77 -4.31 15.54
CA VAL A 67 -5.58 -4.97 16.56
C VAL A 67 -4.79 -6.14 17.12
N ALA A 68 -4.43 -6.08 18.40
CA ALA A 68 -3.78 -7.20 19.09
C ALA A 68 -4.78 -8.36 19.24
N GLN A 69 -4.30 -9.59 19.00
CA GLN A 69 -5.08 -10.82 19.15
C GLN A 69 -4.89 -11.44 20.53
#